data_AF-A0AAI8C6J5-F1
#
_entry.id   AF-A0AAI8C6J5-F1
#
_cell.length_a   1.000
_cell.length_b   1.000
_cell.length_c   1.000
_cell.angle_alpha   90.00
_cell.angle_beta   90.00
_cell.angle_gamma   90.00
#
_symmetry.space_group_name_H-M   'P 1'
#
loop_
_entity.id
_entity.type
_entity.pdbx_description
1 polymer ?
#
loop_
_entity_poly.entity_id
_entity_poly.type
_entity_poly.pdbx_seq_one_letter_code
_entity_poly.pdbx_strand_id
1 'polypeptide(L)'
;MKKFFTLTGISFMFLLTSCDDGNLVYKDIDFNNVTAVQRCTTPGADKIFYKLQNDEALILVIDADNIMRDETINRARVEINGTDTSLDYRKYTDKVEGTSICNLPPPATPSVIQSIPASPGGTVIIDRTVQVNNNTTATDNSVNLIYQYTFSLLNIHFNQGDTSIKYDQMTFGSTTYANRTLAFKFDNNNGNGLNNFNCNNSLYNLKDKEALILNITEDDLPTEATAESIIELNDKRLLSIKQYSRTGINLNQVCEYEGDIPGSNTNNPNKLEEYWVAPKGQIVIKSRWTEPVDGSEPKLLHEISLRNLTFIKASNTDRTFIKPTLPFGTIVTDKK
;
A
#
# COMPACT_ATOMS: atom_id res chain seq x y z
N MET A 1 -10.04 10.55 -96.14
CA MET A 1 -9.13 10.73 -94.98
C MET A 1 -9.98 10.96 -93.73
N LYS A 2 -9.76 10.18 -92.65
CA LYS A 2 -9.90 10.54 -91.20
C LYS A 2 -11.29 11.08 -90.74
N LYS A 3 -12.00 10.60 -89.70
CA LYS A 3 -11.66 9.90 -88.44
C LYS A 3 -12.95 9.40 -87.74
N PHE A 4 -12.72 8.47 -86.82
CA PHE A 4 -13.55 7.68 -85.91
C PHE A 4 -14.48 8.43 -84.89
N PHE A 5 -15.43 7.63 -84.36
CA PHE A 5 -15.87 7.43 -82.94
C PHE A 5 -17.40 7.53 -82.78
N THR A 6 -18.14 6.41 -82.86
CA THR A 6 -18.65 5.57 -81.75
C THR A 6 -19.41 6.33 -80.65
N LEU A 7 -20.73 6.21 -80.65
CA LEU A 7 -21.60 6.59 -79.54
C LEU A 7 -22.59 5.43 -79.26
N THR A 8 -22.05 4.38 -78.64
CA THR A 8 -22.80 3.28 -78.01
C THR A 8 -22.50 3.36 -76.51
N GLY A 9 -23.54 3.38 -75.67
CA GLY A 9 -23.35 3.21 -74.23
C GLY A 9 -24.31 3.97 -73.33
N ILE A 10 -25.61 3.88 -73.58
CA ILE A 10 -26.62 4.01 -72.52
C ILE A 10 -26.42 2.81 -71.58
N SER A 11 -25.52 2.93 -70.59
CA SER A 11 -25.43 2.06 -69.41
C SER A 11 -24.25 2.52 -68.54
N PHE A 12 -24.38 3.65 -67.86
CA PHE A 12 -23.46 4.00 -66.76
C PHE A 12 -24.09 4.95 -65.73
N MET A 13 -25.36 4.74 -65.42
CA MET A 13 -26.12 5.65 -64.54
C MET A 13 -26.92 4.90 -63.47
N PHE A 14 -26.32 3.86 -62.86
CA PHE A 14 -26.93 3.16 -61.71
C PHE A 14 -25.93 2.51 -60.73
N LEU A 15 -24.70 3.03 -60.58
CA LEU A 15 -23.74 2.53 -59.58
C LEU A 15 -23.14 3.62 -58.67
N LEU A 16 -23.78 4.77 -58.57
CA LEU A 16 -23.55 5.67 -57.44
C LEU A 16 -24.50 5.27 -56.31
N THR A 17 -24.31 4.06 -55.76
CA THR A 17 -24.70 3.84 -54.38
C THR A 17 -23.79 4.75 -53.57
N SER A 18 -24.33 5.89 -53.14
CA SER A 18 -23.75 6.65 -52.05
C SER A 18 -23.56 5.68 -50.90
N CYS A 19 -22.30 5.30 -50.63
CA CYS A 19 -21.93 4.97 -49.28
C CYS A 19 -22.20 6.25 -48.49
N ASP A 20 -23.40 6.33 -47.92
CA ASP A 20 -23.65 7.11 -46.73
C ASP A 20 -22.67 6.54 -45.70
N ASP A 21 -21.45 7.10 -45.69
CA ASP A 21 -20.43 6.78 -44.70
C ASP A 21 -20.95 7.40 -43.42
N GLY A 22 -21.88 6.66 -42.82
CA GLY A 22 -22.74 7.09 -41.73
C GLY A 22 -21.85 7.72 -40.69
N ASN A 23 -22.05 9.02 -40.49
CA ASN A 23 -21.33 9.90 -39.59
C ASN A 23 -20.68 9.13 -38.43
N LEU A 24 -19.45 8.65 -38.64
CA LEU A 24 -18.66 7.96 -37.62
C LEU A 24 -18.20 9.06 -36.66
N VAL A 25 -19.10 9.45 -35.77
CA VAL A 25 -18.76 10.27 -34.62
C VAL A 25 -17.86 9.41 -33.76
N TYR A 26 -16.54 9.55 -33.94
CA TYR A 26 -15.56 8.96 -33.05
C TYR A 26 -15.75 9.60 -31.68
N LYS A 27 -16.55 8.96 -30.83
CA LYS A 27 -16.75 9.39 -29.46
C LYS A 27 -15.52 8.96 -28.68
N ASP A 28 -14.59 9.88 -28.46
CA ASP A 28 -13.43 9.63 -27.60
C ASP A 28 -13.91 9.56 -26.13
N ILE A 29 -13.48 8.53 -25.41
CA ILE A 29 -13.69 8.38 -23.97
C ILE A 29 -12.54 9.07 -23.25
N ASP A 30 -12.68 10.38 -22.99
CA ASP A 30 -11.62 11.18 -22.35
C ASP A 30 -11.88 11.40 -20.86
N PHE A 31 -11.07 10.75 -20.03
CA PHE A 31 -11.00 10.95 -18.57
C PHE A 31 -9.60 11.42 -18.13
N ASN A 32 -8.79 12.00 -19.02
CA ASN A 32 -7.39 12.37 -18.72
C ASN A 32 -7.27 13.44 -17.62
N ASN A 33 -8.29 14.29 -17.46
CA ASN A 33 -8.34 15.32 -16.42
C ASN A 33 -8.74 14.79 -15.04
N VAL A 34 -9.19 13.53 -14.95
CA VAL A 34 -9.55 12.87 -13.69
C VAL A 34 -8.48 11.84 -13.39
N THR A 35 -7.58 12.07 -12.45
CA THR A 35 -6.51 11.10 -12.11
C THR A 35 -6.78 10.32 -10.82
N ALA A 36 -7.61 10.89 -9.94
CA ALA A 36 -8.04 10.23 -8.72
C ALA A 36 -9.09 9.16 -9.06
N VAL A 37 -8.81 7.92 -8.65
CA VAL A 37 -9.72 6.79 -8.78
C VAL A 37 -10.44 6.59 -7.46
N GLN A 38 -11.77 6.54 -7.52
CA GLN A 38 -12.60 6.22 -6.38
C GLN A 38 -12.81 4.70 -6.30
N ARG A 39 -12.96 4.18 -5.08
CA ARG A 39 -13.24 2.77 -4.82
C ARG A 39 -14.55 2.67 -4.06
N CYS A 40 -15.42 1.75 -4.47
CA CYS A 40 -16.61 1.45 -3.69
C CYS A 40 -16.26 0.74 -2.39
N THR A 41 -16.92 1.11 -1.30
CA THR A 41 -16.72 0.51 0.04
C THR A 41 -17.94 -0.29 0.50
N THR A 42 -19.02 -0.30 -0.29
CA THR A 42 -20.21 -1.10 -0.02
C THR A 42 -19.86 -2.58 -0.12
N PRO A 43 -20.26 -3.43 0.86
CA PRO A 43 -20.05 -4.87 0.77
C PRO A 43 -20.61 -5.44 -0.54
N GLY A 44 -19.81 -6.20 -1.28
CA GLY A 44 -20.16 -6.76 -2.59
C GLY A 44 -19.83 -5.86 -3.78
N ALA A 45 -19.45 -4.60 -3.54
CA ALA A 45 -18.97 -3.67 -4.56
C ALA A 45 -17.48 -3.33 -4.39
N ASP A 46 -16.78 -3.96 -3.45
CA ASP A 46 -15.40 -3.66 -3.04
C ASP A 46 -14.35 -3.83 -4.16
N LYS A 47 -14.72 -4.50 -5.25
CA LYS A 47 -13.91 -4.70 -6.47
C LYS A 47 -14.14 -3.61 -7.53
N ILE A 48 -15.03 -2.65 -7.27
CA ILE A 48 -15.39 -1.61 -8.22
C ILE A 48 -14.56 -0.35 -7.97
N PHE A 49 -13.75 0.00 -8.97
CA PHE A 49 -12.99 1.23 -9.07
C PHE A 49 -13.58 2.08 -10.18
N TYR A 50 -13.69 3.38 -9.98
CA TYR A 50 -14.36 4.23 -10.96
C TYR A 50 -13.84 5.66 -11.00
N LYS A 51 -14.12 6.31 -12.12
CA LYS A 51 -13.91 7.73 -12.38
C LYS A 51 -15.22 8.31 -12.87
N LEU A 52 -15.55 9.51 -12.40
CA LEU A 52 -16.76 10.22 -12.80
C LEU A 52 -16.37 11.54 -13.48
N GLN A 53 -17.09 11.89 -14.52
CA GLN A 53 -16.98 13.16 -15.22
C GLN A 53 -18.37 13.59 -15.66
N ASN A 54 -18.98 14.54 -14.92
CA ASN A 54 -20.36 14.99 -15.14
C ASN A 54 -21.38 13.84 -15.11
N ASP A 55 -21.97 13.49 -16.26
CA ASP A 55 -22.93 12.43 -16.51
C ASP A 55 -22.27 11.14 -17.05
N GLU A 56 -20.95 11.04 -17.01
CA GLU A 56 -20.17 9.92 -17.53
C GLU A 56 -19.38 9.22 -16.41
N ALA A 57 -19.24 7.89 -16.53
CA ALA A 57 -18.43 7.07 -15.65
C ALA A 57 -17.55 6.11 -16.45
N LEU A 58 -16.31 5.94 -15.99
CA LEU A 58 -15.44 4.85 -16.42
C LEU A 58 -15.24 3.91 -15.22
N ILE A 59 -15.66 2.66 -15.37
CA ILE A 59 -15.80 1.70 -14.27
C ILE A 59 -14.91 0.50 -14.56
N LEU A 60 -13.99 0.22 -13.64
CA LEU A 60 -13.11 -0.94 -13.64
C LEU A 60 -13.54 -1.88 -12.50
N VAL A 61 -13.92 -3.11 -12.83
CA VAL A 61 -14.13 -4.18 -11.86
C VAL A 61 -12.88 -5.04 -11.83
N ILE A 62 -12.22 -5.15 -10.68
CA ILE A 62 -11.02 -5.97 -10.50
C ILE A 62 -10.80 -6.28 -9.00
N ASP A 63 -10.40 -7.51 -8.68
CA ASP A 63 -10.06 -7.90 -7.31
C ASP A 63 -8.60 -7.54 -6.96
N ALA A 64 -8.30 -6.24 -6.99
CA ALA A 64 -6.95 -5.72 -6.80
C ALA A 64 -6.32 -6.16 -5.47
N ASP A 65 -7.12 -6.25 -4.40
CA ASP A 65 -6.63 -6.67 -3.07
C ASP A 65 -6.22 -8.14 -3.05
N ASN A 66 -6.96 -9.02 -3.73
CA ASN A 66 -6.56 -10.43 -3.83
C ASN A 66 -5.35 -10.62 -4.75
N ILE A 67 -5.34 -9.94 -5.90
CA ILE A 67 -4.24 -9.99 -6.87
C ILE A 67 -2.93 -9.51 -6.24
N MET A 68 -3.00 -8.41 -5.49
CA MET A 68 -1.84 -7.80 -4.85
C MET A 68 -1.63 -8.29 -3.41
N ARG A 69 -2.30 -9.36 -2.95
CA ARG A 69 -2.26 -9.78 -1.54
C ARG A 69 -0.85 -10.00 -1.00
N ASP A 70 0.04 -10.52 -1.83
CA ASP A 70 1.46 -10.61 -1.50
C ASP A 70 2.11 -9.21 -1.56
N GLU A 71 2.59 -8.71 -0.43
CA GLU A 71 3.23 -7.39 -0.32
C GLU A 71 4.53 -7.27 -1.11
N THR A 72 5.18 -8.40 -1.47
CA THR A 72 6.39 -8.41 -2.29
C THR A 72 6.10 -8.13 -3.77
N ILE A 73 4.84 -8.30 -4.20
CA ILE A 73 4.39 -7.97 -5.55
C ILE A 73 4.14 -6.46 -5.63
N ASN A 74 5.01 -5.77 -6.38
CA ASN A 74 4.89 -4.34 -6.65
C ASN A 74 4.18 -4.04 -7.97
N ARG A 75 4.08 -5.02 -8.87
CA ARG A 75 3.44 -4.89 -10.18
C ARG A 75 2.74 -6.18 -10.58
N ALA A 76 1.49 -6.09 -11.04
CA ALA A 76 0.74 -7.19 -11.63
C ALA A 76 0.17 -6.79 -12.99
N ARG A 77 -0.02 -7.78 -13.87
CA ARG A 77 -0.72 -7.64 -15.15
C ARG A 77 -1.91 -8.59 -15.15
N VAL A 78 -3.09 -8.09 -15.43
CA VAL A 78 -4.35 -8.83 -15.38
C VAL A 78 -5.10 -8.62 -16.67
N GLU A 79 -5.51 -9.71 -17.31
CA GLU A 79 -6.30 -9.64 -18.52
C GLU A 79 -7.72 -9.16 -18.21
N ILE A 80 -8.25 -8.28 -19.06
CA ILE A 80 -9.68 -7.96 -19.09
C ILE A 80 -10.37 -9.10 -19.81
N ASN A 81 -11.14 -9.90 -19.07
CA ASN A 81 -11.87 -11.04 -19.59
C ASN A 81 -13.37 -10.77 -19.77
N GLY A 82 -13.86 -9.61 -19.29
CA GLY A 82 -15.26 -9.22 -19.36
C GLY A 82 -16.14 -9.85 -18.27
N THR A 83 -15.58 -10.66 -17.37
CA THR A 83 -16.27 -11.27 -16.23
C THR A 83 -15.66 -10.76 -14.92
N ASP A 84 -14.63 -11.44 -14.41
CA ASP A 84 -13.98 -11.12 -13.13
C ASP A 84 -13.15 -9.84 -13.20
N THR A 85 -12.64 -9.52 -14.39
CA THR A 85 -11.99 -8.25 -14.68
C THR A 85 -12.64 -7.62 -15.90
N SER A 86 -13.31 -6.50 -15.70
CA SER A 86 -14.06 -5.80 -16.75
C SER A 86 -13.87 -4.29 -16.66
N LEU A 87 -13.98 -3.63 -17.81
CA LEU A 87 -13.92 -2.18 -17.95
C LEU A 87 -15.14 -1.74 -18.75
N ASP A 88 -15.86 -0.74 -18.28
CA ASP A 88 -17.10 -0.28 -18.90
C ASP A 88 -17.17 1.24 -18.85
N TYR A 89 -17.49 1.85 -19.98
CA TYR A 89 -17.84 3.25 -20.07
C TYR A 89 -19.36 3.38 -20.00
N ARG A 90 -19.87 4.25 -19.13
CA ARG A 90 -21.31 4.53 -19.02
C ARG A 90 -21.61 6.01 -19.14
N LYS A 91 -22.73 6.31 -19.79
CA LYS A 91 -23.37 7.62 -19.79
C LYS A 91 -24.72 7.54 -19.10
N TYR A 92 -25.04 8.55 -18.32
CA TYR A 92 -26.22 8.65 -17.48
C TYR A 92 -27.17 9.77 -17.93
N THR A 93 -28.42 9.77 -17.46
CA THR A 93 -29.40 10.84 -17.73
C THR A 93 -29.02 12.18 -17.14
N ASP A 94 -28.34 12.15 -15.99
CA ASP A 94 -27.93 13.31 -15.22
C ASP A 94 -26.55 13.07 -14.60
N LYS A 95 -26.06 14.06 -13.86
CA LYS A 95 -24.81 13.97 -13.11
C LYS A 95 -24.76 12.67 -12.29
N VAL A 96 -23.69 11.90 -12.50
CA VAL A 96 -23.44 10.64 -11.80
C VAL A 96 -22.64 10.90 -10.53
N GLU A 97 -22.96 10.19 -9.45
CA GLU A 97 -22.25 10.24 -8.17
C GLU A 97 -21.83 8.84 -7.72
N GLY A 98 -20.94 8.74 -6.72
CA GLY A 98 -20.40 7.46 -6.28
C GLY A 98 -21.47 6.46 -5.84
N THR A 99 -22.57 6.94 -5.24
CA THR A 99 -23.73 6.12 -4.86
C THR A 99 -24.47 5.52 -6.06
N SER A 100 -24.43 6.17 -7.22
CA SER A 100 -24.96 5.65 -8.48
C SER A 100 -24.18 4.45 -9.00
N ILE A 101 -22.91 4.31 -8.59
CA ILE A 101 -22.02 3.19 -8.97
C ILE A 101 -21.99 2.11 -7.89
N CYS A 102 -21.90 2.50 -6.62
CA CYS A 102 -21.56 1.60 -5.52
C CYS A 102 -22.74 0.94 -4.81
N ASN A 103 -23.98 1.37 -5.08
CA ASN A 103 -25.16 0.75 -4.49
C ASN A 103 -25.58 -0.48 -5.30
N LEU A 104 -25.92 -1.55 -4.58
CA LEU A 104 -26.39 -2.81 -5.16
C LEU A 104 -27.79 -3.13 -4.58
N PRO A 105 -28.89 -2.95 -5.34
CA PRO A 105 -28.96 -2.45 -6.72
C PRO A 105 -28.70 -0.93 -6.84
N PRO A 106 -28.31 -0.43 -8.03
CA PRO A 106 -28.13 1.00 -8.26
C PRO A 106 -29.47 1.75 -8.14
N PRO A 107 -29.46 3.05 -7.80
CA PRO A 107 -30.67 3.87 -7.73
C PRO A 107 -31.31 4.00 -9.12
N ALA A 108 -32.62 4.29 -9.15
CA ALA A 108 -33.36 4.50 -10.40
C ALA A 108 -32.99 5.80 -11.13
N THR A 109 -32.35 6.76 -10.44
CA THR A 109 -31.91 8.04 -11.00
C THR A 109 -30.53 8.42 -10.42
N PRO A 110 -29.57 8.87 -11.26
CA PRO A 110 -29.66 8.92 -12.71
C PRO A 110 -29.67 7.50 -13.33
N SER A 111 -30.32 7.34 -14.48
CA SER A 111 -30.38 6.04 -15.18
C SER A 111 -29.34 5.97 -16.29
N VAL A 112 -28.87 4.76 -16.62
CA VAL A 112 -27.88 4.54 -17.68
C VAL A 112 -28.56 4.68 -19.04
N ILE A 113 -28.05 5.58 -19.89
CA ILE A 113 -28.52 5.77 -21.27
C ILE A 113 -27.58 5.18 -22.32
N GLN A 114 -26.32 4.93 -21.95
CA GLN A 114 -25.33 4.24 -22.79
C GLN A 114 -24.36 3.45 -21.91
N SER A 115 -23.99 2.23 -22.34
CA SER A 115 -22.98 1.41 -21.68
C SER A 115 -22.17 0.68 -22.75
N ILE A 116 -20.89 1.03 -22.86
CA ILE A 116 -19.96 0.47 -23.84
C ILE A 116 -18.90 -0.33 -23.06
N PRO A 117 -19.02 -1.66 -22.99
CA PRO A 117 -18.00 -2.49 -22.35
C PRO A 117 -16.75 -2.58 -23.23
N ALA A 118 -15.59 -2.70 -22.58
CA ALA A 118 -14.36 -3.10 -23.26
C ALA A 118 -14.44 -4.59 -23.62
N SER A 119 -14.01 -4.90 -24.85
CA SER A 119 -13.86 -6.26 -25.34
C SER A 119 -12.74 -6.98 -24.56
N PRO A 120 -12.86 -8.31 -24.37
CA PRO A 120 -11.78 -9.10 -23.78
C PRO A 120 -10.45 -8.99 -24.54
N GLY A 121 -9.34 -9.21 -23.84
CA GLY A 121 -7.98 -9.20 -24.40
C GLY A 121 -7.17 -7.93 -24.10
N GLY A 122 -7.80 -6.90 -23.52
CA GLY A 122 -7.10 -5.78 -22.91
C GLY A 122 -6.35 -6.20 -21.64
N THR A 123 -5.46 -5.34 -21.13
CA THR A 123 -4.70 -5.63 -19.89
C THR A 123 -4.78 -4.47 -18.91
N VAL A 124 -5.06 -4.78 -17.65
CA VAL A 124 -4.88 -3.90 -16.50
C VAL A 124 -3.49 -4.14 -15.90
N ILE A 125 -2.69 -3.09 -15.78
CA ILE A 125 -1.46 -3.07 -14.98
C ILE A 125 -1.81 -2.44 -13.64
N ILE A 126 -1.49 -3.13 -12.56
CA ILE A 126 -1.60 -2.61 -11.20
C ILE A 126 -0.19 -2.39 -10.68
N ASP A 127 0.15 -1.14 -10.35
CA ASP A 127 1.38 -0.78 -9.65
C ASP A 127 1.05 -0.45 -8.19
N ARG A 128 1.76 -1.07 -7.24
CA ARG A 128 1.68 -0.73 -5.82
C ARG A 128 2.79 0.24 -5.48
N THR A 129 2.44 1.30 -4.76
CA THR A 129 3.42 2.21 -4.18
C THR A 129 3.09 2.52 -2.73
N VAL A 130 4.11 2.87 -1.96
CA VAL A 130 3.97 3.46 -0.63
C VAL A 130 4.70 4.80 -0.62
N GLN A 131 3.99 5.83 -0.18
CA GLN A 131 4.58 7.13 0.15
C GLN A 131 4.93 7.15 1.63
N VAL A 132 6.13 7.60 1.96
CA VAL A 132 6.67 7.60 3.32
C VAL A 132 6.88 9.05 3.76
N ASN A 133 6.04 9.50 4.70
CA ASN A 133 6.08 10.85 5.25
C ASN A 133 6.63 10.78 6.68
N ASN A 134 7.94 10.95 6.79
CA ASN A 134 8.67 10.86 8.06
C ASN A 134 8.58 12.17 8.84
N ASN A 135 7.97 12.16 10.03
CA ASN A 135 8.03 13.31 10.92
C ASN A 135 9.42 13.39 11.58
N THR A 136 10.00 14.59 11.55
CA THR A 136 11.35 14.91 12.07
C THR A 136 11.33 16.00 13.13
N THR A 137 10.15 16.37 13.62
CA THR A 137 10.03 17.34 14.72
C THR A 137 10.50 16.73 16.04
N ALA A 138 10.97 17.57 16.96
CA ALA A 138 11.53 17.12 18.24
C ALA A 138 10.55 16.34 19.13
N THR A 139 9.24 16.52 18.93
CA THR A 139 8.18 15.95 19.77
C THR A 139 7.36 14.86 19.07
N ASP A 140 7.59 14.62 17.78
CA ASP A 140 6.83 13.65 16.99
C ASP A 140 7.75 12.78 16.14
N ASN A 141 7.91 11.53 16.59
CA ASN A 141 8.66 10.49 15.92
C ASN A 141 7.80 9.68 14.94
N SER A 142 6.60 10.11 14.60
CA SER A 142 5.73 9.34 13.72
C SER A 142 6.24 9.25 12.28
N VAL A 143 5.76 8.24 11.57
CA VAL A 143 5.94 8.04 10.13
C VAL A 143 4.59 7.69 9.54
N ASN A 144 4.08 8.55 8.66
CA ASN A 144 2.83 8.28 7.95
C ASN A 144 3.11 7.55 6.63
N LEU A 145 2.37 6.49 6.40
CA LEU A 145 2.50 5.60 5.25
C LEU A 145 1.19 5.62 4.45
N ILE A 146 1.28 6.01 3.18
CA ILE A 146 0.13 6.06 2.26
C ILE A 146 0.34 5.02 1.18
N TYR A 147 -0.49 3.99 1.17
CA TYR A 147 -0.41 2.90 0.23
C TYR A 147 -1.39 3.09 -0.92
N GLN A 148 -0.89 3.02 -2.15
CA GLN A 148 -1.67 3.33 -3.34
C GLN A 148 -1.55 2.22 -4.38
N TYR A 149 -2.68 1.95 -5.06
CA TYR A 149 -2.67 1.29 -6.35
C TYR A 149 -2.72 2.34 -7.46
N THR A 150 -1.93 2.14 -8.50
CA THR A 150 -2.01 2.89 -9.75
C THR A 150 -2.38 1.91 -10.86
N PHE A 151 -3.44 2.22 -11.59
CA PHE A 151 -3.96 1.41 -12.67
C PHE A 151 -3.61 2.03 -14.02
N SER A 152 -2.96 1.24 -14.87
CA SER A 152 -2.77 1.56 -16.29
C SER A 152 -3.43 0.49 -17.14
N LEU A 153 -3.89 0.87 -18.32
CA LEU A 153 -4.65 0.02 -19.21
C LEU A 153 -3.92 -0.08 -20.55
N LEU A 154 -3.86 -1.28 -21.14
CA LEU A 154 -3.21 -1.53 -22.42
C LEU A 154 -4.13 -2.27 -23.37
N ASN A 155 -4.04 -1.94 -24.66
CA ASN A 155 -4.77 -2.59 -25.75
C ASN A 155 -6.28 -2.67 -25.49
N ILE A 156 -6.87 -1.59 -25.00
CA ILE A 156 -8.29 -1.51 -24.70
C ILE A 156 -9.07 -1.31 -25.99
N HIS A 157 -10.14 -2.08 -26.17
CA HIS A 157 -11.06 -1.92 -27.29
C HIS A 157 -12.51 -1.87 -26.79
N PHE A 158 -13.09 -0.68 -26.76
CA PHE A 158 -14.53 -0.50 -26.50
C PHE A 158 -15.31 -0.77 -27.77
N ASN A 159 -16.31 -1.65 -27.69
CA ASN A 159 -17.10 -2.04 -28.86
C ASN A 159 -18.58 -2.19 -28.50
N GLN A 160 -19.45 -1.41 -29.16
CA GLN A 160 -20.90 -1.55 -29.07
C GLN A 160 -21.58 -1.04 -30.34
N GLY A 161 -22.28 -1.93 -31.05
CA GLY A 161 -22.90 -1.61 -32.34
C GLY A 161 -21.85 -1.15 -33.34
N ASP A 162 -22.03 0.04 -33.91
CA ASP A 162 -21.07 0.65 -34.85
C ASP A 162 -19.94 1.42 -34.13
N THR A 163 -19.98 1.53 -32.79
CA THR A 163 -18.95 2.23 -32.02
C THR A 163 -17.76 1.32 -31.76
N SER A 164 -16.57 1.73 -32.20
CA SER A 164 -15.31 1.02 -32.00
C SER A 164 -14.22 2.02 -31.63
N ILE A 165 -13.76 1.97 -30.38
CA ILE A 165 -12.76 2.92 -29.83
C ILE A 165 -11.60 2.11 -29.25
N LYS A 166 -10.37 2.44 -29.66
CA LYS A 166 -9.17 1.72 -29.25
C LYS A 166 -8.19 2.62 -28.51
N TYR A 167 -7.58 2.09 -27.45
CA TYR A 167 -6.47 2.71 -26.74
C TYR A 167 -5.32 1.71 -26.61
N ASP A 168 -4.17 2.01 -27.20
CA ASP A 168 -2.95 1.20 -27.01
C ASP A 168 -2.48 1.28 -25.56
N GLN A 169 -2.55 2.49 -24.98
CA GLN A 169 -2.26 2.74 -23.57
C GLN A 169 -3.16 3.85 -23.04
N MET A 170 -3.69 3.66 -21.83
CA MET A 170 -4.50 4.65 -21.11
C MET A 170 -4.16 4.60 -19.61
N THR A 171 -3.89 5.75 -19.00
CA THR A 171 -3.81 5.83 -17.54
C THR A 171 -5.22 5.85 -16.96
N PHE A 172 -5.57 4.86 -16.15
CA PHE A 172 -6.84 4.89 -15.44
C PHE A 172 -6.72 5.85 -14.25
N GLY A 173 -5.70 5.69 -13.41
CA GLY A 173 -5.40 6.62 -12.32
C GLY A 173 -4.96 5.88 -11.05
N SER A 174 -4.96 6.57 -9.91
CA SER A 174 -4.51 6.00 -8.64
C SER A 174 -5.52 6.15 -7.51
N THR A 175 -5.47 5.23 -6.55
CA THR A 175 -6.33 5.23 -5.37
C THR A 175 -5.55 4.76 -4.15
N THR A 176 -5.88 5.33 -2.99
CA THR A 176 -5.30 4.92 -1.71
C THR A 176 -6.09 3.74 -1.16
N TYR A 177 -5.42 2.61 -0.90
CA TYR A 177 -6.07 1.41 -0.34
C TYR A 177 -5.80 1.25 1.16
N ALA A 178 -4.74 1.86 1.69
CA ALA A 178 -4.47 1.87 3.13
C ALA A 178 -3.69 3.13 3.55
N ASN A 179 -4.00 3.64 4.74
CA ASN A 179 -3.21 4.64 5.43
C ASN A 179 -2.79 4.05 6.78
N ARG A 180 -1.51 4.17 7.11
CA ARG A 180 -0.95 3.67 8.38
C ARG A 180 -0.01 4.71 8.97
N THR A 181 0.19 4.63 10.27
CA THR A 181 1.11 5.52 10.99
C THR A 181 1.93 4.67 11.94
N LEU A 182 3.25 4.65 11.76
CA LEU A 182 4.16 4.18 12.80
C LEU A 182 4.34 5.32 13.81
N ALA A 183 3.98 5.12 15.07
CA ALA A 183 3.88 6.17 16.08
C ALA A 183 5.19 6.38 16.86
N PHE A 184 5.97 5.33 17.10
CA PHE A 184 7.22 5.38 17.89
C PHE A 184 7.04 5.98 19.30
N LYS A 185 5.92 5.67 19.97
CA LYS A 185 5.57 6.18 21.32
C LYS A 185 5.99 5.24 22.46
N PHE A 186 7.20 4.71 22.36
CA PHE A 186 7.70 3.72 23.30
C PHE A 186 8.04 4.37 24.66
N ASP A 187 7.33 3.97 25.72
CA ASP A 187 7.37 4.64 27.04
C ASP A 187 8.02 3.75 28.13
N ASN A 188 9.23 3.23 27.88
CA ASN A 188 9.91 2.33 28.83
C ASN A 188 10.86 3.05 29.79
N ASN A 189 10.76 4.38 29.89
CA ASN A 189 11.44 5.18 30.91
C ASN A 189 10.69 5.19 32.27
N ASN A 190 9.57 4.48 32.39
CA ASN A 190 8.64 4.54 33.53
C ASN A 190 8.89 3.45 34.61
N GLY A 191 10.12 2.94 34.75
CA GLY A 191 10.50 2.02 35.82
C GLY A 191 10.14 0.54 35.64
N ASN A 192 9.37 0.18 34.60
CA ASN A 192 9.06 -1.23 34.28
C ASN A 192 10.16 -1.92 33.44
N GLY A 193 11.20 -1.19 33.02
CA GLY A 193 12.34 -1.71 32.26
C GLY A 193 11.98 -2.24 30.86
N LEU A 194 13.02 -2.63 30.11
CA LEU A 194 12.89 -3.46 28.92
C LEU A 194 12.55 -4.89 29.32
N ASN A 195 11.84 -5.61 28.45
CA ASN A 195 11.64 -7.03 28.66
C ASN A 195 13.01 -7.74 28.54
N ASN A 196 13.43 -8.40 29.61
CA ASN A 196 14.72 -9.10 29.73
C ASN A 196 14.82 -10.21 28.67
N PHE A 197 16.04 -10.48 28.16
CA PHE A 197 16.47 -11.32 27.01
C PHE A 197 15.86 -12.74 26.84
N ASN A 198 14.87 -13.09 27.65
CA ASN A 198 14.07 -14.30 27.67
C ASN A 198 13.38 -14.64 26.34
N CYS A 199 13.32 -13.68 25.41
CA CYS A 199 12.84 -13.90 24.06
C CYS A 199 13.99 -13.81 23.04
N ASN A 200 14.42 -14.95 22.50
CA ASN A 200 15.38 -15.04 21.40
C ASN A 200 16.66 -14.19 21.61
N ASN A 201 17.07 -14.02 22.88
CA ASN A 201 18.24 -13.24 23.25
C ASN A 201 18.24 -11.83 22.61
N SER A 202 17.10 -11.15 22.70
CA SER A 202 16.86 -9.81 22.15
C SER A 202 16.10 -8.96 23.15
N LEU A 203 16.18 -7.64 23.01
CA LEU A 203 15.42 -6.69 23.81
C LEU A 203 14.17 -6.23 23.08
N TYR A 204 13.07 -6.09 23.83
CA TYR A 204 11.78 -5.69 23.29
C TYR A 204 11.22 -4.49 24.04
N ASN A 205 10.75 -3.51 23.26
CA ASN A 205 9.93 -2.41 23.74
C ASN A 205 8.58 -2.43 23.00
N LEU A 206 7.49 -2.54 23.77
CA LEU A 206 6.14 -2.67 23.22
C LEU A 206 5.31 -1.45 23.62
N LYS A 207 4.55 -0.91 22.67
CA LYS A 207 3.55 0.12 22.93
C LYS A 207 2.35 -0.08 22.02
N ASP A 208 1.16 -0.15 22.62
CA ASP A 208 -0.13 -0.25 21.93
C ASP A 208 -0.17 -1.42 20.92
N LYS A 209 0.16 -1.14 19.66
CA LYS A 209 0.19 -2.08 18.54
C LYS A 209 1.57 -2.21 17.88
N GLU A 210 2.61 -1.62 18.48
CA GLU A 210 3.98 -1.57 17.96
C GLU A 210 4.96 -2.31 18.86
N ALA A 211 5.86 -3.05 18.24
CA ALA A 211 6.98 -3.71 18.88
C ALA A 211 8.28 -3.23 18.24
N LEU A 212 9.16 -2.63 19.04
CA LEU A 212 10.53 -2.31 18.69
C LEU A 212 11.43 -3.40 19.26
N ILE A 213 12.19 -4.05 18.38
CA ILE A 213 12.95 -5.25 18.70
C ILE A 213 14.41 -4.98 18.37
N LEU A 214 15.29 -5.14 19.35
CA LEU A 214 16.73 -4.96 19.20
C LEU A 214 17.43 -6.29 19.45
N ASN A 215 18.05 -6.84 18.41
CA ASN A 215 18.78 -8.10 18.49
C ASN A 215 20.16 -7.87 19.12
N ILE A 216 20.21 -7.78 20.44
CA ILE A 216 21.46 -7.81 21.20
C ILE A 216 21.33 -8.80 22.33
N THR A 217 22.45 -9.34 22.77
CA THR A 217 22.51 -10.29 23.88
C THR A 217 23.02 -9.62 25.15
N GLU A 218 22.93 -10.32 26.28
CA GLU A 218 23.54 -9.86 27.52
C GLU A 218 25.07 -9.68 27.42
N ASP A 219 25.73 -10.40 26.52
CA ASP A 219 27.19 -10.28 26.30
C ASP A 219 27.57 -9.03 25.50
N ASP A 220 26.61 -8.40 24.81
CA ASP A 220 26.82 -7.11 24.16
C ASP A 220 26.75 -5.94 25.16
N LEU A 221 26.25 -6.17 26.38
CA LEU A 221 26.14 -5.13 27.41
C LEU A 221 27.49 -4.88 28.10
N PRO A 222 27.82 -3.62 28.46
CA PRO A 222 29.00 -3.33 29.28
C PRO A 222 28.95 -4.07 30.62
N THR A 223 30.08 -4.57 31.11
CA THR A 223 30.16 -5.22 32.44
C THR A 223 30.51 -4.25 33.57
N GLU A 224 30.78 -2.99 33.23
CA GLU A 224 31.16 -1.92 34.16
C GLU A 224 30.47 -0.61 33.79
N ALA A 225 30.48 0.34 34.71
CA ALA A 225 29.97 1.69 34.45
C ALA A 225 30.72 2.33 33.26
N THR A 226 29.98 2.87 32.31
CA THR A 226 30.54 3.51 31.11
C THR A 226 29.73 4.73 30.73
N ALA A 227 30.43 5.81 30.37
CA ALA A 227 29.80 7.04 29.90
C ALA A 227 29.08 6.82 28.55
N GLU A 228 29.69 6.02 27.66
CA GLU A 228 29.10 5.65 26.37
C GLU A 228 29.81 4.42 25.79
N SER A 229 29.05 3.38 25.45
CA SER A 229 29.46 2.25 24.61
C SER A 229 28.65 2.28 23.32
N ILE A 230 29.33 2.19 22.17
CA ILE A 230 28.71 2.28 20.84
C ILE A 230 28.87 0.95 20.12
N ILE A 231 27.75 0.43 19.63
CA ILE A 231 27.71 -0.78 18.82
C ILE A 231 27.00 -0.45 17.51
N GLU A 232 27.66 -0.73 16.38
CA GLU A 232 27.05 -0.55 15.06
C GLU A 232 25.99 -1.62 14.80
N LEU A 233 24.82 -1.18 14.33
CA LEU A 233 23.77 -2.06 13.81
C LEU A 233 24.30 -2.81 12.58
N ASN A 234 23.86 -4.05 12.44
CA ASN A 234 24.17 -4.93 11.31
C ASN A 234 23.19 -6.12 11.32
N ASP A 235 23.39 -7.10 10.45
CA ASP A 235 22.49 -8.26 10.33
C ASP A 235 22.37 -9.11 11.60
N LYS A 236 23.42 -9.15 12.44
CA LYS A 236 23.38 -9.85 13.75
C LYS A 236 22.78 -8.99 14.85
N ARG A 237 23.00 -7.67 14.76
CA ARG A 237 22.56 -6.66 15.73
C ARG A 237 21.53 -5.75 15.10
N LEU A 238 20.46 -6.36 14.61
CA LEU A 238 19.44 -5.69 13.83
C LEU A 238 18.42 -5.03 14.76
N LEU A 239 18.03 -3.80 14.42
CA LEU A 239 16.84 -3.18 14.99
C LEU A 239 15.66 -3.41 14.04
N SER A 240 14.49 -3.73 14.56
CA SER A 240 13.28 -3.80 13.75
C SER A 240 12.08 -3.20 14.48
N ILE A 241 11.10 -2.75 13.69
CA ILE A 241 9.78 -2.36 14.18
C ILE A 241 8.71 -3.19 13.47
N LYS A 242 7.85 -3.82 14.27
CA LYS A 242 6.64 -4.51 13.82
C LYS A 242 5.42 -3.71 14.29
N GLN A 243 4.42 -3.54 13.42
CA GLN A 243 3.12 -2.97 13.77
C GLN A 243 2.00 -3.95 13.43
N TYR A 244 1.07 -4.14 14.35
CA TYR A 244 -0.06 -5.04 14.20
C TYR A 244 -1.38 -4.27 14.03
N SER A 245 -2.39 -4.92 13.48
CA SER A 245 -3.72 -4.33 13.22
C SER A 245 -4.48 -3.93 14.50
N ARG A 246 -4.16 -4.54 15.65
CA ARG A 246 -4.85 -4.34 16.93
C ARG A 246 -3.87 -4.09 18.08
N THR A 247 -4.32 -3.29 19.03
CA THR A 247 -3.61 -3.00 20.28
C THR A 247 -3.61 -4.20 21.23
N GLY A 248 -2.81 -4.12 22.29
CA GLY A 248 -2.79 -5.12 23.36
C GLY A 248 -1.88 -6.31 23.06
N ILE A 249 -0.88 -6.13 22.18
CA ILE A 249 0.17 -7.11 21.97
C ILE A 249 0.99 -7.29 23.26
N ASN A 250 1.49 -8.50 23.49
CA ASN A 250 2.40 -8.78 24.60
C ASN A 250 3.67 -9.49 24.12
N LEU A 251 4.67 -9.54 25.01
CA LEU A 251 6.00 -10.06 24.70
C LEU A 251 5.96 -11.47 24.13
N ASN A 252 5.28 -12.40 24.81
CA ASN A 252 5.27 -13.81 24.41
C ASN A 252 4.71 -13.98 23.00
N GLN A 253 3.64 -13.25 22.67
CA GLN A 253 3.05 -13.28 21.34
C GLN A 253 4.00 -12.74 20.26
N VAL A 254 4.58 -11.56 20.49
CA VAL A 254 5.51 -10.97 19.51
C VAL A 254 6.77 -11.83 19.35
N CYS A 255 7.19 -12.49 20.44
CA CYS A 255 8.34 -13.37 20.48
C CYS A 255 8.15 -14.67 19.69
N GLU A 256 6.99 -15.30 19.88
CA GLU A 256 6.69 -16.62 19.32
C GLU A 256 6.35 -16.55 17.83
N TYR A 257 5.78 -15.41 17.39
CA TYR A 257 5.25 -15.26 16.03
C TYR A 257 6.03 -14.22 15.23
N GLU A 258 6.68 -14.68 14.16
CA GLU A 258 7.40 -13.80 13.25
C GLU A 258 6.47 -12.92 12.38
N GLY A 259 5.24 -13.37 12.16
CA GLY A 259 4.21 -12.72 11.34
C GLY A 259 2.97 -12.34 12.14
N ASP A 260 1.80 -12.69 11.61
CA ASP A 260 0.52 -12.53 12.28
C ASP A 260 0.50 -13.22 13.65
N ILE A 261 -0.02 -12.54 14.67
CA ILE A 261 -0.27 -13.14 15.99
C ILE A 261 -1.61 -13.89 15.92
N PRO A 262 -1.65 -15.19 16.23
CA PRO A 262 -2.90 -15.94 16.26
C PRO A 262 -3.93 -15.30 17.20
N GLY A 263 -5.17 -15.26 16.76
CA GLY A 263 -6.29 -14.84 17.60
C GLY A 263 -6.90 -16.00 18.38
N SER A 264 -8.11 -15.77 18.89
CA SER A 264 -8.92 -16.82 19.51
C SER A 264 -9.28 -17.98 18.56
N ASN A 265 -9.18 -17.76 17.25
CA ASN A 265 -9.29 -18.78 16.21
C ASN A 265 -8.57 -18.32 14.93
N THR A 266 -8.50 -19.21 13.94
CA THR A 266 -7.79 -19.01 12.66
C THR A 266 -8.35 -17.89 11.79
N ASN A 267 -9.62 -17.52 11.97
CA ASN A 267 -10.27 -16.46 11.19
C ASN A 267 -10.10 -15.08 11.83
N ASN A 268 -9.45 -14.99 12.99
CA ASN A 268 -9.35 -13.77 13.77
C ASN A 268 -7.91 -13.39 14.18
N PRO A 269 -6.89 -13.50 13.31
CA PRO A 269 -5.54 -13.12 13.70
C PRO A 269 -5.43 -11.60 13.96
N ASN A 270 -4.50 -11.23 14.84
CA ASN A 270 -3.99 -9.86 14.85
C ASN A 270 -2.91 -9.75 13.77
N LYS A 271 -3.29 -9.21 12.62
CA LYS A 271 -2.45 -9.19 11.42
C LYS A 271 -1.24 -8.28 11.59
N LEU A 272 -0.08 -8.72 11.12
CA LEU A 272 1.10 -7.87 10.95
C LEU A 272 0.85 -6.93 9.77
N GLU A 273 0.88 -5.64 10.03
CA GLU A 273 0.62 -4.59 9.04
C GLU A 273 1.91 -3.94 8.55
N GLU A 274 2.86 -3.71 9.44
CA GLU A 274 4.16 -3.13 9.08
C GLU A 274 5.30 -3.94 9.65
N TYR A 275 6.33 -4.12 8.83
CA TYR A 275 7.60 -4.66 9.24
C TYR A 275 8.74 -3.90 8.56
N TRP A 276 9.55 -3.24 9.39
CA TRP A 276 10.67 -2.43 8.95
C TRP A 276 11.91 -2.80 9.75
N VAL A 277 13.05 -2.85 9.08
CA VAL A 277 14.34 -3.22 9.66
C VAL A 277 15.32 -2.09 9.49
N ALA A 278 16.16 -1.84 10.50
CA ALA A 278 17.23 -0.86 10.44
C ALA A 278 18.59 -1.57 10.53
N PRO A 279 19.19 -1.95 9.38
CA PRO A 279 20.49 -2.60 9.35
C PRO A 279 21.66 -1.63 9.54
N LYS A 280 21.38 -0.32 9.60
CA LYS A 280 22.37 0.75 9.76
C LYS A 280 21.93 1.71 10.86
N GLY A 281 22.92 2.18 11.62
CA GLY A 281 22.76 3.07 12.76
C GLY A 281 23.56 2.54 13.95
N GLN A 282 23.41 3.19 15.09
CA GLN A 282 24.19 2.90 16.28
C GLN A 282 23.30 2.60 17.46
N ILE A 283 23.66 1.57 18.21
CA ILE A 283 23.18 1.30 19.56
C ILE A 283 24.14 2.01 20.51
N VAL A 284 23.59 2.83 21.39
CA VAL A 284 24.37 3.60 22.36
C VAL A 284 23.92 3.24 23.75
N ILE A 285 24.84 2.69 24.53
CA ILE A 285 24.60 2.16 25.86
C ILE A 285 25.38 3.00 26.88
N LYS A 286 24.68 3.60 27.84
CA LYS A 286 25.29 4.24 29.00
C LYS A 286 25.03 3.39 30.23
N SER A 287 26.05 3.12 31.02
CA SER A 287 25.92 2.22 32.17
C SER A 287 26.36 2.90 33.45
N ARG A 288 25.61 2.70 34.53
CA ARG A 288 25.96 3.20 35.87
C ARG A 288 25.53 2.22 36.95
N TRP A 289 26.26 2.20 38.06
CA TRP A 289 25.84 1.46 39.24
C TRP A 289 24.57 2.08 39.86
N THR A 290 23.66 1.23 40.32
CA THR A 290 22.50 1.67 41.12
C THR A 290 22.94 2.00 42.55
N GLU A 291 22.17 2.86 43.22
CA GLU A 291 22.41 3.26 44.61
C GLU A 291 21.20 2.84 45.48
N PRO A 292 21.06 1.54 45.78
CA PRO A 292 19.94 1.04 46.57
C PRO A 292 20.00 1.57 48.01
N VAL A 293 18.87 2.10 48.49
CA VAL A 293 18.73 2.65 49.85
C VAL A 293 18.45 1.57 50.91
N ASP A 294 18.07 0.37 50.48
CA ASP A 294 17.71 -0.78 51.32
C ASP A 294 18.91 -1.67 51.67
N GLY A 295 20.11 -1.30 51.21
CA GLY A 295 21.34 -2.07 51.42
C GLY A 295 21.48 -3.30 50.52
N SER A 296 20.60 -3.46 49.52
CA SER A 296 20.79 -4.48 48.48
C SER A 296 22.05 -4.24 47.66
N GLU A 297 22.55 -5.27 46.97
CA GLU A 297 23.75 -5.12 46.15
C GLU A 297 23.52 -4.16 44.98
N PRO A 298 24.45 -3.22 44.71
CA PRO A 298 24.41 -2.40 43.51
C PRO A 298 24.37 -3.26 42.25
N LYS A 299 23.45 -2.91 41.35
CA LYS A 299 23.30 -3.52 40.03
C LYS A 299 23.76 -2.55 38.95
N LEU A 300 24.03 -3.05 37.75
CA LEU A 300 24.43 -2.21 36.63
C LEU A 300 23.18 -1.83 35.81
N LEU A 301 22.82 -0.55 35.83
CA LEU A 301 21.73 0.00 35.02
C LEU A 301 22.28 0.44 33.67
N HIS A 302 21.69 -0.07 32.60
CA HIS A 302 21.97 0.30 31.22
C HIS A 302 20.85 1.16 30.66
N GLU A 303 21.17 2.35 30.15
CA GLU A 303 20.30 3.17 29.33
C GLU A 303 20.68 2.99 27.87
N ILE A 304 19.72 2.52 27.07
CA ILE A 304 19.91 2.22 25.65
C ILE A 304 19.17 3.25 24.82
N SER A 305 19.90 3.86 23.89
CA SER A 305 19.39 4.75 22.87
C SER A 305 19.94 4.37 21.51
N LEU A 306 19.28 4.84 20.45
CA LEU A 306 19.60 4.51 19.08
C LEU A 306 19.86 5.81 18.30
N ARG A 307 20.86 5.81 17.41
CA ARG A 307 21.25 6.98 16.62
C ARG A 307 21.39 6.65 15.14
N ASN A 308 21.09 7.63 14.28
CA ASN A 308 21.27 7.57 12.83
C ASN A 308 20.67 6.32 12.18
N LEU A 309 19.47 5.94 12.62
CA LEU A 309 18.77 4.77 12.14
C LEU A 309 18.30 4.98 10.70
N THR A 310 18.51 4.00 9.85
CA THR A 310 17.90 3.93 8.51
C THR A 310 17.01 2.71 8.44
N PHE A 311 15.70 2.91 8.56
CA PHE A 311 14.72 1.85 8.39
C PHE A 311 14.47 1.59 6.91
N ILE A 312 14.28 0.31 6.58
CA ILE A 312 13.98 -0.22 5.26
C ILE A 312 12.75 -1.13 5.41
N LYS A 313 11.75 -1.01 4.52
CA LYS A 313 10.58 -1.89 4.58
C LYS A 313 11.00 -3.31 4.19
N ALA A 314 10.65 -4.31 5.01
CA ALA A 314 11.11 -5.68 4.80
C ALA A 314 10.58 -6.31 3.49
N SER A 315 9.34 -5.98 3.10
CA SER A 315 8.72 -6.46 1.85
C SER A 315 9.12 -5.65 0.60
N ASN A 316 9.73 -4.47 0.77
CA ASN A 316 10.14 -3.61 -0.34
C ASN A 316 11.32 -2.73 0.08
N THR A 317 12.53 -3.11 -0.36
CA THR A 317 13.78 -2.48 0.06
C THR A 317 14.00 -1.07 -0.49
N ASP A 318 13.21 -0.64 -1.48
CA ASP A 318 13.31 0.70 -2.08
C ASP A 318 12.61 1.78 -1.26
N ARG A 319 12.12 1.42 -0.06
CA ARG A 319 11.35 2.30 0.82
C ARG A 319 12.05 2.41 2.15
N THR A 320 12.42 3.64 2.48
CA THR A 320 13.23 3.93 3.65
C THR A 320 12.74 5.18 4.38
N PHE A 321 13.06 5.26 5.66
CA PHE A 321 13.02 6.50 6.43
C PHE A 321 14.13 6.50 7.47
N ILE A 322 14.49 7.69 7.95
CA ILE A 322 15.56 7.86 8.92
C ILE A 322 15.03 8.29 10.28
N LYS A 323 15.65 7.84 11.37
CA LYS A 323 15.44 8.39 12.71
C LYS A 323 16.78 8.84 13.29
N PRO A 324 17.01 10.16 13.46
CA PRO A 324 18.28 10.67 13.97
C PRO A 324 18.61 10.18 15.37
N THR A 325 17.61 10.14 16.24
CA THR A 325 17.71 9.60 17.58
C THR A 325 16.40 8.92 17.96
N LEU A 326 16.47 7.83 18.72
CA LEU A 326 15.30 7.14 19.26
C LEU A 326 15.67 6.55 20.63
N PRO A 327 14.99 6.95 21.73
CA PRO A 327 15.16 6.25 23.00
C PRO A 327 14.65 4.82 22.86
N PHE A 328 15.38 3.85 23.41
CA PHE A 328 14.97 2.45 23.41
C PHE A 328 14.46 2.02 24.78
N GLY A 329 15.19 2.31 25.86
CA GLY A 329 14.75 2.05 27.24
C GLY A 329 15.90 1.64 28.15
N THR A 330 15.57 1.13 29.35
CA THR A 330 16.56 0.75 30.36
C THR A 330 16.47 -0.71 30.75
N ILE A 331 17.61 -1.36 31.02
CA ILE A 331 17.69 -2.72 31.58
C ILE A 331 18.71 -2.74 32.73
N VAL A 332 18.50 -3.61 33.70
CA VAL A 332 19.40 -3.81 34.84
C VAL A 332 20.00 -5.21 34.76
N THR A 333 21.32 -5.31 34.89
CA THR A 333 22.05 -6.58 35.00
C THR A 333 22.68 -6.70 36.38
N ASP A 334 22.87 -7.95 36.82
CA ASP A 334 23.62 -8.22 38.04
C ASP A 334 25.11 -7.98 37.81
N LYS A 335 25.85 -7.79 38.90
CA LYS A 335 27.31 -7.69 38.86
C LYS A 335 27.87 -9.03 38.37
N LYS A 336 28.44 -9.04 37.16
CA LYS A 336 29.12 -10.21 36.60
C LYS A 336 30.47 -10.47 37.29
#